data_AF-A0A9Y6M9T9-F1
#
_entry.id   AF-A0A9Y6M9T9-F1
#
_cell.length_a   1.000
_cell.length_b   1.000
_cell.length_c   1.000
_cell.angle_alpha   90.00
_cell.angle_beta   90.00
_cell.angle_gamma   90.00
#
_symmetry.space_group_name_H-M   'P 1'
#
loop_
_entity.id
_entity.type
_entity.pdbx_description
1 polymer ?
#
loop_
_entity_poly.entity_id
_entity_poly.type
_entity_poly.pdbx_seq_one_letter_code
_entity_poly.pdbx_strand_id
1 'polypeptide(L)'
;IKIHLNISKHYLFFRYDCKKLWGVFEQAYVDKDPCKVLVEAYDPLIAAAPFKPQCNKTMFWSKTKDVVHGFTDKRKDCFVTLEDTLLGSVLDGLTWCGKEGSKDTFTSGCPGWSECENNPVRSFWICASAAFADVACGDVTAMLNGSINTPFNPTSIFASVEVPRFNASRVKKLNVVMVIQKNNM
;
A
#
# COMPACT_ATOMS: atom_id res chain seq x y z
N ILE A 1 11.33 17.14 9.18
CA ILE A 1 9.89 16.92 9.46
C ILE A 1 9.77 15.73 10.41
N LYS A 2 9.23 15.92 11.62
CA LYS A 2 8.85 14.79 12.51
C LYS A 2 7.46 14.35 12.09
N ILE A 3 7.34 13.24 11.38
CA ILE A 3 6.04 12.59 11.22
C ILE A 3 5.63 12.13 12.63
N HIS A 4 4.58 12.76 13.17
CA HIS A 4 4.04 12.40 14.47
C HIS A 4 3.37 11.03 14.37
N LEU A 5 4.11 9.98 14.69
CA LEU A 5 3.59 8.64 14.85
C LEU A 5 2.68 8.61 16.08
N ASN A 6 1.39 8.29 15.87
CA ASN A 6 0.41 8.16 16.94
C ASN A 6 0.77 6.99 17.88
N ILE A 7 0.51 7.15 19.19
CA ILE A 7 0.95 6.25 20.28
C ILE A 7 0.46 4.80 20.11
N SER A 8 -0.68 4.57 19.43
CA SER A 8 -1.15 3.21 19.12
C SER A 8 -0.28 2.45 18.10
N LYS A 9 0.53 3.14 17.29
CA LYS A 9 1.48 2.53 16.34
C LYS A 9 2.75 2.05 17.02
N HIS A 10 3.01 2.43 18.28
CA HIS A 10 4.26 2.17 19.01
C HIS A 10 4.47 0.69 19.37
N TYR A 11 3.42 -0.15 19.39
CA TYR A 11 3.54 -1.57 19.75
C TYR A 11 4.01 -2.47 18.58
N LEU A 12 3.94 -2.00 17.32
CA LEU A 12 4.52 -2.73 16.17
C LEU A 12 6.05 -2.53 16.05
N PHE A 13 6.64 -1.66 16.87
CA PHE A 13 7.95 -1.03 16.64
C PHE A 13 9.15 -1.72 17.30
N PHE A 14 8.97 -2.76 18.12
CA PHE A 14 10.07 -3.36 18.89
C PHE A 14 11.15 -4.07 18.05
N ARG A 15 10.99 -4.21 16.73
CA ARG A 15 11.90 -4.98 15.85
C ARG A 15 12.69 -4.17 14.80
N TYR A 16 12.38 -2.88 14.60
CA TYR A 16 12.98 -2.10 13.52
C TYR A 16 13.71 -0.88 14.05
N ASP A 17 14.92 -0.64 13.53
CA ASP A 17 15.56 0.67 13.69
C ASP A 17 14.86 1.67 12.77
N CYS A 18 13.94 2.44 13.34
CA CYS A 18 13.11 3.38 12.60
C CYS A 18 13.92 4.50 11.96
N LYS A 19 15.07 4.89 12.53
CA LYS A 19 15.93 5.91 11.92
C LYS A 19 16.58 5.34 10.66
N LYS A 20 17.06 4.11 10.73
CA LYS A 20 17.61 3.41 9.56
C LYS A 20 16.55 3.21 8.49
N LEU A 21 15.36 2.75 8.86
CA LEU A 21 14.25 2.53 7.93
C LEU A 21 13.79 3.84 7.27
N TRP A 22 13.75 4.93 8.05
CA TRP A 22 13.46 6.27 7.53
C TRP A 22 14.49 6.74 6.51
N GLY A 23 15.78 6.53 6.79
CA GLY A 23 16.85 6.84 5.84
C GLY A 23 16.75 6.02 4.54
N VAL A 24 16.38 4.75 4.62
CA VAL A 24 16.15 3.90 3.42
C VAL A 24 14.93 4.38 2.63
N PHE A 25 13.87 4.82 3.32
CA PHE A 25 12.69 5.42 2.68
C PHE A 25 13.05 6.70 1.93
N GLU A 26 13.80 7.62 2.55
CA GLU A 26 14.21 8.89 1.92
C GLU A 26 15.11 8.69 0.70
N GLN A 27 15.99 7.67 0.70
CA GLN A 27 16.84 7.32 -0.46
C GLN A 27 16.05 7.06 -1.76
N ALA A 28 14.77 6.69 -1.64
CA ALA A 28 13.94 6.43 -2.81
C ALA A 28 13.63 7.71 -3.60
N TYR A 29 13.51 8.88 -2.96
CA TYR A 29 12.97 10.08 -3.60
C TYR A 29 13.68 11.40 -3.27
N VAL A 30 14.43 11.51 -2.17
CA VAL A 30 15.16 12.74 -1.82
C VAL A 30 16.24 13.01 -2.86
N ASP A 31 16.44 14.29 -3.18
CA ASP A 31 17.35 14.75 -4.24
C ASP A 31 17.03 14.19 -5.63
N LYS A 32 15.75 13.85 -5.89
CA LYS A 32 15.28 13.36 -7.19
C LYS A 32 14.19 14.26 -7.75
N ASP A 33 14.11 14.29 -9.08
CA ASP A 33 12.94 14.79 -9.80
C ASP A 33 11.69 14.02 -9.34
N PRO A 34 10.65 14.69 -8.83
CA PRO A 34 9.47 14.04 -8.27
C PRO A 34 8.62 13.30 -9.31
N CYS A 35 8.94 13.40 -10.60
CA CYS A 35 8.30 12.61 -11.67
C CYS A 35 9.20 11.52 -12.27
N LYS A 36 10.37 11.25 -11.66
CA LYS A 36 11.32 10.22 -12.11
C LYS A 36 11.70 9.23 -11.00
N VAL A 37 10.82 9.04 -10.03
CA VAL A 37 11.00 8.03 -8.97
C VAL A 37 10.38 6.72 -9.43
N LEU A 38 11.23 5.79 -9.86
CA LEU A 38 10.82 4.45 -10.30
C LEU A 38 10.26 3.61 -9.14
N VAL A 39 9.48 2.57 -9.48
CA VAL A 39 8.91 1.62 -8.51
C VAL A 39 10.01 0.93 -7.70
N GLU A 40 11.06 0.49 -8.38
CA GLU A 40 12.19 -0.27 -7.83
C GLU A 40 13.04 0.58 -6.86
N ALA A 41 12.88 1.91 -6.86
CA ALA A 41 13.53 2.79 -5.90
C ALA A 41 13.14 2.45 -4.44
N TYR A 42 12.00 1.78 -4.24
CA TYR A 42 11.52 1.33 -2.93
C TYR A 42 11.87 -0.11 -2.58
N ASP A 43 12.50 -0.89 -3.48
CA ASP A 43 12.89 -2.27 -3.19
C ASP A 43 13.76 -2.39 -1.92
N PRO A 44 14.74 -1.48 -1.67
CA PRO A 44 15.51 -1.52 -0.43
C PRO A 44 14.64 -1.32 0.83
N LEU A 45 13.57 -0.52 0.75
CA LEU A 45 12.65 -0.30 1.86
C LEU A 45 11.82 -1.55 2.14
N ILE A 46 11.29 -2.18 1.08
CA ILE A 46 10.56 -3.46 1.19
C ILE A 46 11.48 -4.55 1.77
N ALA A 47 12.73 -4.63 1.33
CA ALA A 47 13.70 -5.58 1.86
C ALA A 47 14.05 -5.31 3.34
N ALA A 48 14.07 -4.05 3.76
CA ALA A 48 14.35 -3.66 5.15
C ALA A 48 13.16 -3.94 6.09
N ALA A 49 11.92 -3.93 5.59
CA ALA A 49 10.70 -4.22 6.34
C ALA A 49 9.76 -5.17 5.56
N PRO A 50 10.16 -6.44 5.36
CA PRO A 50 9.41 -7.35 4.49
C PRO A 50 8.06 -7.71 5.08
N PHE A 51 7.05 -7.83 4.20
CA PHE A 51 5.73 -8.31 4.59
C PHE A 51 5.79 -9.79 4.97
N LYS A 52 5.03 -10.16 6.01
CA LYS A 52 4.92 -11.54 6.45
C LYS A 52 3.67 -12.18 5.85
N PRO A 53 3.70 -13.45 5.44
CA PRO A 53 2.51 -14.16 5.01
C PRO A 53 1.44 -14.18 6.12
N GLN A 54 0.21 -13.82 5.77
CA GLN A 54 -0.97 -13.85 6.66
C GLN A 54 -2.02 -14.78 6.05
N CYS A 55 -1.71 -16.09 6.01
CA CYS A 55 -2.51 -17.02 5.23
C CYS A 55 -3.98 -17.03 5.67
N ASN A 56 -4.88 -17.11 4.69
CA ASN A 56 -6.34 -17.06 4.86
C ASN A 56 -6.89 -15.72 5.38
N LYS A 57 -6.04 -14.70 5.57
CA LYS A 57 -6.44 -13.39 6.12
C LYS A 57 -6.14 -12.22 5.19
N THR A 58 -5.31 -12.38 4.16
CA THR A 58 -4.98 -11.30 3.23
C THR A 58 -6.24 -10.78 2.52
N MET A 59 -6.49 -9.47 2.65
CA MET A 59 -7.58 -8.77 2.00
C MET A 59 -7.05 -7.62 1.13
N PHE A 60 -7.29 -7.73 -0.17
CA PHE A 60 -7.09 -6.67 -1.16
C PHE A 60 -8.37 -5.87 -1.34
N TRP A 61 -8.26 -4.70 -1.95
CA TRP A 61 -9.41 -3.85 -2.19
C TRP A 61 -9.18 -2.96 -3.40
N SER A 62 -10.26 -2.61 -4.12
CA SER A 62 -10.18 -1.70 -5.26
C SER A 62 -11.36 -0.73 -5.23
N LYS A 63 -11.04 0.57 -5.10
CA LYS A 63 -12.01 1.68 -5.03
C LYS A 63 -13.03 1.53 -3.89
N THR A 64 -12.62 0.93 -2.78
CA THR A 64 -13.44 0.59 -1.60
C THR A 64 -12.74 0.92 -0.28
N LYS A 65 -11.71 1.78 -0.30
CA LYS A 65 -10.84 2.10 0.84
C LYS A 65 -11.59 2.29 2.17
N ASP A 66 -12.56 3.20 2.18
CA ASP A 66 -13.27 3.55 3.42
C ASP A 66 -14.12 2.37 3.94
N VAL A 67 -14.72 1.60 3.02
CA VAL A 67 -15.54 0.43 3.35
C VAL A 67 -14.69 -0.70 3.90
N VAL A 68 -13.55 -0.98 3.27
CA VAL A 68 -12.67 -2.07 3.71
C VAL A 68 -12.05 -1.75 5.06
N HIS A 69 -11.58 -0.52 5.31
CA HIS A 69 -11.00 -0.16 6.59
C HIS A 69 -12.05 -0.15 7.71
N GLY A 70 -13.26 0.33 7.43
CA GLY A 70 -14.37 0.22 8.39
C GLY A 70 -14.77 -1.23 8.71
N PHE A 71 -14.55 -2.16 7.77
CA PHE A 71 -14.81 -3.59 7.95
C PHE A 71 -13.67 -4.29 8.70
N THR A 72 -12.41 -4.06 8.32
CA THR A 72 -11.25 -4.67 8.98
C THR A 72 -11.03 -4.12 10.38
N ASP A 73 -11.35 -2.85 10.65
CA ASP A 73 -11.29 -2.31 12.01
C ASP A 73 -12.21 -3.05 13.00
N LYS A 74 -13.34 -3.57 12.51
CA LYS A 74 -14.27 -4.38 13.29
C LYS A 74 -13.93 -5.87 13.31
N ARG A 75 -12.98 -6.29 12.49
CA ARG A 75 -12.61 -7.70 12.25
C ARG A 75 -11.09 -7.89 12.12
N LYS A 76 -10.32 -7.22 12.98
CA LYS A 76 -8.84 -7.23 12.95
C LYS A 76 -8.24 -8.64 13.04
N ASP A 77 -8.96 -9.56 13.65
CA ASP A 77 -8.52 -10.96 13.76
C ASP A 77 -8.76 -11.79 12.48
N CYS A 78 -9.60 -11.30 11.56
CA CYS A 78 -10.04 -12.03 10.37
C CYS A 78 -9.31 -11.60 9.10
N PHE A 79 -9.05 -10.30 8.93
CA PHE A 79 -8.50 -9.77 7.69
C PHE A 79 -7.38 -8.78 7.94
N VAL A 80 -6.41 -8.77 7.02
CA VAL A 80 -5.24 -7.89 7.02
C VAL A 80 -5.13 -7.28 5.63
N THR A 81 -5.21 -5.94 5.54
CA THR A 81 -4.89 -5.19 4.32
C THR A 81 -3.43 -4.73 4.32
N LEU A 82 -2.97 -4.14 3.21
CA LEU A 82 -1.64 -3.55 3.13
C LEU A 82 -1.45 -2.46 4.21
N GLU A 83 -2.47 -1.66 4.45
CA GLU A 83 -2.47 -0.57 5.42
C GLU A 83 -2.42 -1.06 6.88
N ASP A 84 -2.72 -2.33 7.16
CA ASP A 84 -2.53 -2.95 8.48
C ASP A 84 -1.06 -3.37 8.74
N THR A 85 -0.19 -3.31 7.72
CA THR A 85 1.24 -3.62 7.85
C THR A 85 2.04 -2.42 8.38
N LEU A 86 3.32 -2.62 8.74
CA LEU A 86 4.17 -1.52 9.21
C LEU A 86 4.28 -0.39 8.18
N LEU A 87 4.67 -0.71 6.94
CA LEU A 87 4.89 0.30 5.90
C LEU A 87 3.57 0.95 5.47
N GLY A 88 2.53 0.14 5.25
CA GLY A 88 1.22 0.65 4.89
C GLY A 88 0.66 1.56 5.98
N SER A 89 0.65 1.13 7.25
CA SER A 89 0.11 1.94 8.35
C SER A 89 0.86 3.25 8.56
N VAL A 90 2.18 3.27 8.41
CA VAL A 90 2.98 4.49 8.62
C VAL A 90 2.79 5.50 7.48
N LEU A 91 2.65 5.03 6.25
CA LEU A 91 2.61 5.87 5.04
C LEU A 91 1.19 6.12 4.51
N ASP A 92 0.17 5.50 5.12
CA ASP A 92 -1.22 5.70 4.71
C ASP A 92 -1.68 7.16 4.84
N GLY A 93 -2.31 7.66 3.77
CA GLY A 93 -2.83 9.03 3.68
C GLY A 93 -1.76 10.13 3.60
N LEU A 94 -0.48 9.78 3.50
CA LEU A 94 0.61 10.75 3.40
C LEU A 94 0.96 11.06 1.94
N THR A 95 1.49 12.26 1.73
CA THR A 95 2.07 12.71 0.47
C THR A 95 3.51 13.15 0.71
N TRP A 96 4.43 12.72 -0.14
CA TRP A 96 5.84 13.09 -0.08
C TRP A 96 6.46 13.15 -1.46
N CYS A 97 7.47 14.00 -1.60
CA CYS A 97 8.34 14.05 -2.76
C CYS A 97 9.67 14.71 -2.43
N GLY A 98 10.66 14.50 -3.30
CA GLY A 98 11.92 15.22 -3.27
C GLY A 98 11.94 16.34 -4.30
N LYS A 99 13.08 17.00 -4.38
CA LYS A 99 13.40 17.98 -5.41
C LYS A 99 14.87 17.85 -5.74
N GLU A 100 15.21 17.83 -7.03
CA GLU A 100 16.59 17.79 -7.49
C GLU A 100 17.41 18.96 -6.91
N GLY A 101 18.59 18.66 -6.38
CA GLY A 101 19.45 19.60 -5.65
C GLY A 101 19.04 19.86 -4.20
N SER A 102 18.01 19.19 -3.67
CA SER A 102 17.53 19.37 -2.30
C SER A 102 17.59 18.08 -1.50
N LYS A 103 18.04 18.21 -0.24
CA LYS A 103 18.07 17.13 0.74
C LYS A 103 16.79 17.04 1.57
N ASP A 104 15.80 17.89 1.27
CA ASP A 104 14.56 17.97 2.04
C ASP A 104 13.47 17.07 1.45
N THR A 105 12.57 16.64 2.33
CA THR A 105 11.30 16.04 1.95
C THR A 105 10.22 17.12 1.91
N PHE A 106 9.48 17.18 0.82
CA PHE A 106 8.35 18.08 0.63
C PHE A 106 7.04 17.32 0.77
N THR A 107 6.04 17.94 1.41
CA THR A 107 4.67 17.39 1.55
C THR A 107 3.63 18.22 0.80
N SER A 108 4.07 19.27 0.10
CA SER A 108 3.27 20.19 -0.69
C SER A 108 3.95 20.44 -2.02
N GLY A 109 3.19 20.65 -3.10
CA GLY A 109 3.74 20.79 -4.44
C GLY A 109 4.29 19.49 -5.02
N CYS A 110 3.86 18.35 -4.48
CA CYS A 110 4.19 17.03 -5.01
C CYS A 110 3.18 16.63 -6.09
N PRO A 111 3.62 15.91 -7.13
CA PRO A 111 2.73 15.47 -8.19
C PRO A 111 1.66 14.50 -7.67
N GLY A 112 0.41 14.75 -8.05
CA GLY A 112 -0.71 13.84 -7.80
C GLY A 112 -0.62 12.54 -8.60
N TRP A 113 -1.52 11.60 -8.30
CA TRP A 113 -1.56 10.24 -8.88
C TRP A 113 -1.50 10.20 -10.42
N SER A 114 -2.15 11.17 -11.07
CA SER A 114 -2.31 11.25 -12.53
C SER A 114 -1.38 12.27 -13.19
N GLU A 115 -0.61 13.04 -12.42
CA GLU A 115 0.26 14.09 -12.98
C GLU A 115 1.49 13.51 -13.66
N CYS A 116 2.05 12.43 -13.11
CA CYS A 116 3.11 11.66 -13.75
C CYS A 116 3.13 10.22 -13.24
N GLU A 117 3.58 9.31 -14.10
CA GLU A 117 3.56 7.87 -13.83
C GLU A 117 4.51 7.46 -12.71
N ASN A 118 5.74 7.97 -12.75
CA ASN A 118 6.82 7.64 -11.82
C ASN A 118 6.93 8.68 -10.70
N ASN A 119 5.84 8.93 -9.99
CA ASN A 119 5.86 9.77 -8.79
C ASN A 119 6.12 8.96 -7.51
N PRO A 120 6.77 9.54 -6.48
CA PRO A 120 7.17 8.82 -5.27
C PRO A 120 6.05 8.04 -4.58
N VAL A 121 4.87 8.63 -4.45
CA VAL A 121 3.74 8.01 -3.73
C VAL A 121 3.19 6.83 -4.52
N ARG A 122 2.92 7.03 -5.81
CA ARG A 122 2.41 5.98 -6.70
C ARG A 122 3.41 4.82 -6.81
N SER A 123 4.69 5.13 -7.00
CA SER A 123 5.76 4.14 -7.08
C SER A 123 5.88 3.31 -5.81
N PHE A 124 5.78 3.94 -4.63
CA PHE A 124 5.74 3.23 -3.35
C PHE A 124 4.56 2.27 -3.26
N TRP A 125 3.34 2.74 -3.54
CA TRP A 125 2.15 1.90 -3.41
C TRP A 125 2.15 0.74 -4.41
N ILE A 126 2.68 0.93 -5.62
CA ILE A 126 2.87 -0.16 -6.59
C ILE A 126 3.88 -1.19 -6.04
N CYS A 127 5.04 -0.75 -5.57
CA CYS A 127 6.08 -1.62 -5.02
C CYS A 127 5.56 -2.41 -3.80
N ALA A 128 4.91 -1.72 -2.86
CA ALA A 128 4.36 -2.31 -1.66
C ALA A 128 3.21 -3.30 -1.96
N SER A 129 2.33 -2.97 -2.90
CA SER A 129 1.23 -3.86 -3.32
C SER A 129 1.75 -5.12 -3.99
N ALA A 130 2.77 -5.00 -4.85
CA ALA A 130 3.43 -6.16 -5.45
C ALA A 130 4.04 -7.09 -4.39
N ALA A 131 4.81 -6.53 -3.46
CA ALA A 131 5.45 -7.31 -2.40
C ALA A 131 4.45 -7.92 -1.40
N PHE A 132 3.33 -7.24 -1.15
CA PHE A 132 2.24 -7.78 -0.31
C PHE A 132 1.52 -8.94 -0.99
N ALA A 133 1.28 -8.84 -2.30
CA ALA A 133 0.73 -9.93 -3.11
C ALA A 133 1.69 -11.12 -3.25
N ASP A 134 3.01 -10.87 -3.36
CA ASP A 134 4.03 -11.92 -3.41
C ASP A 134 4.03 -12.81 -2.16
N VAL A 135 3.58 -12.29 -1.00
CA VAL A 135 3.49 -13.05 0.25
C VAL A 135 2.09 -13.60 0.57
N ALA A 136 1.11 -13.37 -0.29
CA ALA A 136 -0.25 -13.90 -0.11
C ALA A 136 -0.26 -15.45 -0.14
N CYS A 137 -1.13 -16.04 0.67
CA CYS A 137 -1.26 -17.50 0.78
C CYS A 137 -2.62 -17.93 1.33
N GLY A 138 -2.98 -19.18 1.03
CA GLY A 138 -4.27 -19.75 1.40
C GLY A 138 -5.43 -19.09 0.66
N ASP A 139 -6.49 -18.80 1.40
CA ASP A 139 -7.65 -18.08 0.88
C ASP A 139 -7.43 -16.57 0.94
N VAL A 140 -7.39 -15.95 -0.23
CA VAL A 140 -7.25 -14.50 -0.39
C VAL A 140 -8.61 -13.89 -0.64
N THR A 141 -8.86 -12.69 -0.11
CA THR A 141 -10.11 -11.95 -0.37
C THR A 141 -9.82 -10.64 -1.09
N ALA A 142 -10.70 -10.22 -1.99
CA ALA A 142 -10.66 -8.91 -2.62
C ALA A 142 -12.04 -8.23 -2.52
N MET A 143 -12.07 -7.00 -2.00
CA MET A 143 -13.29 -6.20 -1.91
C MET A 143 -13.34 -5.19 -3.06
N LEU A 144 -14.32 -5.33 -3.97
CA LEU A 144 -14.45 -4.48 -5.14
C LEU A 144 -15.73 -3.63 -5.06
N ASN A 145 -15.66 -2.42 -5.63
CA ASN A 145 -16.79 -1.51 -5.68
C ASN A 145 -17.81 -1.99 -6.72
N GLY A 146 -18.93 -2.54 -6.27
CA GLY A 146 -20.04 -3.00 -7.12
C GLY A 146 -20.99 -1.90 -7.58
N SER A 147 -20.83 -0.67 -7.09
CA SER A 147 -21.65 0.49 -7.48
C SER A 147 -21.12 1.22 -8.72
N ILE A 148 -20.09 0.70 -9.39
CA ILE A 148 -19.49 1.30 -10.60
C ILE A 148 -19.54 0.32 -11.79
N ASN A 149 -19.49 0.86 -13.02
CA ASN A 149 -19.55 0.06 -14.25
C ASN A 149 -18.39 -0.93 -14.42
N THR A 150 -17.22 -0.62 -13.84
CA THR A 150 -16.02 -1.46 -13.97
C THR A 150 -15.40 -1.72 -12.60
N PRO A 151 -15.99 -2.64 -11.81
CA PRO A 151 -15.48 -3.01 -10.48
C PRO A 151 -14.08 -3.62 -10.53
N PHE A 152 -13.83 -4.50 -11.50
CA PHE A 152 -12.51 -5.01 -11.83
C PHE A 152 -11.95 -4.22 -13.02
N ASN A 153 -11.13 -3.20 -12.73
CA ASN A 153 -10.52 -2.36 -13.75
C ASN A 153 -9.11 -2.87 -14.06
N PRO A 154 -8.79 -3.26 -15.32
CA PRO A 154 -7.46 -3.76 -15.71
C PRO A 154 -6.30 -2.81 -15.43
N THR A 155 -6.54 -1.51 -15.26
CA THR A 155 -5.50 -0.51 -14.95
C THR A 155 -5.38 -0.22 -13.45
N SER A 156 -6.24 -0.78 -12.59
CA SER A 156 -6.11 -0.66 -11.14
C SER A 156 -4.94 -1.48 -10.61
N ILE A 157 -4.31 -1.04 -9.52
CA ILE A 157 -3.23 -1.77 -8.85
C ILE A 157 -3.65 -3.22 -8.56
N PHE A 158 -4.87 -3.45 -8.10
CA PHE A 158 -5.37 -4.80 -7.86
C PHE A 158 -5.28 -5.70 -9.09
N ALA A 159 -5.74 -5.21 -10.25
CA ALA A 159 -5.75 -6.01 -11.46
C ALA A 159 -4.38 -6.10 -12.15
N SER A 160 -3.63 -5.00 -12.23
CA SER A 160 -2.39 -4.93 -13.01
C SER A 160 -1.14 -5.31 -12.23
N VAL A 161 -1.18 -5.24 -10.89
CA VAL A 161 -0.01 -5.46 -10.03
C VAL A 161 -0.25 -6.64 -9.09
N GLU A 162 -1.34 -6.64 -8.33
CA GLU A 162 -1.53 -7.61 -7.23
C GLU A 162 -1.93 -8.99 -7.74
N VAL A 163 -2.97 -9.08 -8.59
CA VAL A 163 -3.45 -10.37 -9.13
C VAL A 163 -2.35 -11.16 -9.86
N PRO A 164 -1.52 -10.57 -10.75
CA PRO A 164 -0.44 -11.28 -11.42
C PRO A 164 0.64 -11.83 -10.48
N ARG A 165 0.74 -11.31 -9.24
CA ARG A 165 1.74 -11.72 -8.24
C ARG A 165 1.27 -12.90 -7.38
N PHE A 166 0.02 -13.31 -7.49
CA PHE A 166 -0.48 -14.48 -6.76
C PHE A 166 0.21 -15.76 -7.24
N ASN A 167 0.97 -16.37 -6.35
CA ASN A 167 1.64 -17.64 -6.61
C ASN A 167 0.64 -18.80 -6.47
N ALA A 168 0.38 -19.53 -7.55
CA ALA A 168 -0.57 -20.65 -7.58
C ALA A 168 -0.21 -21.82 -6.64
N SER A 169 1.05 -21.94 -6.20
CA SER A 169 1.44 -22.93 -5.18
C SER A 169 1.08 -22.50 -3.75
N ARG A 170 0.78 -21.22 -3.53
CA ARG A 170 0.53 -20.63 -2.21
C ARG A 170 -0.91 -20.16 -2.04
N VAL A 171 -1.47 -19.51 -3.05
CA VAL A 171 -2.86 -19.02 -3.07
C VAL A 171 -3.77 -20.13 -3.58
N LYS A 172 -4.73 -20.53 -2.74
CA LYS A 172 -5.66 -21.64 -3.03
C LYS A 172 -6.96 -21.14 -3.65
N LYS A 173 -7.42 -19.96 -3.21
CA LYS A 173 -8.69 -19.39 -3.63
C LYS A 173 -8.61 -17.87 -3.57
N LEU A 174 -9.24 -17.20 -4.53
CA LEU A 174 -9.55 -15.78 -4.48
C LEU A 174 -11.06 -15.61 -4.27
N ASN A 175 -11.45 -15.10 -3.11
CA ASN A 175 -12.83 -14.72 -2.81
C ASN A 175 -13.04 -13.26 -3.21
N VAL A 176 -13.99 -12.98 -4.11
CA VAL A 176 -14.33 -11.61 -4.51
C VAL A 176 -15.61 -11.19 -3.81
N VAL A 177 -15.55 -10.11 -3.04
CA VAL A 177 -16.69 -9.50 -2.34
C VAL A 177 -17.04 -8.20 -3.04
N MET A 178 -18.22 -8.16 -3.64
CA MET A 178 -18.76 -6.95 -4.26
C MET A 178 -19.52 -6.15 -3.21
N VAL A 179 -19.11 -4.91 -2.96
CA VAL A 179 -19.83 -4.01 -2.05
C VAL A 179 -20.62 -2.99 -2.84
N ILE A 180 -21.90 -2.85 -2.51
CA ILE A 180 -22.82 -1.92 -3.15
C ILE A 180 -23.16 -0.86 -2.11
N GLN A 181 -22.95 0.41 -2.44
CA GLN A 181 -23.47 1.51 -1.64
C GLN A 181 -25.00 1.46 -1.68
N LYS A 182 -25.62 1.44 -0.51
CA LYS A 182 -27.07 1.56 -0.41
C LYS A 182 -27.41 3.00 -0.77
N ASN A 183 -28.06 3.21 -1.91
CA ASN A 183 -28.69 4.50 -2.20
C ASN A 183 -29.76 4.72 -1.12
N ASN A 184 -29.56 5.71 -0.26
CA ASN A 184 -30.64 6.22 0.57
C ASN A 184 -31.56 6.98 -0.38
N MET A 185 -32.55 6.28 -0.94
CA MET A 185 -33.73 6.92 -1.54
C MET A 185 -34.59 7.53 -0.44
#